data_AF-A0A4Q7NQ73-F1
#
_entry.id   AF-A0A4Q7NQ73-F1
#
_cell.length_a   1.000
_cell.length_b   1.000
_cell.length_c   1.000
_cell.angle_alpha   90.00
_cell.angle_beta   90.00
_cell.angle_gamma   90.00
#
_symmetry.space_group_name_H-M   'P 1'
#
loop_
_entity.id
_entity.type
_entity.pdbx_description
1 polymer ?
#
loop_
_entity_poly.entity_id
_entity_poly.type
_entity_poly.pdbx_seq_one_letter_code
_entity_poly.pdbx_strand_id
1 'polypeptide(L)'
;MSSSPDPLAPRPALRPGARGGTARPAPVRLTSFHAQLQELRPGEQAGGARREARKKDEIVTVKVEMPKSMRKQLRMRAEEAGYSAEDAVYHLVRSWLQA
;
A
#
# COMPACT_ATOMS: atom_id res chain seq x y z
N MET A 1 -25.00 42.29 -13.13
CA MET A 1 -25.29 41.43 -11.96
C MET A 1 -24.11 40.47 -11.82
N SER A 2 -23.18 40.77 -10.91
CA SER A 2 -21.97 39.99 -10.68
C SER A 2 -22.26 38.89 -9.67
N SER A 3 -22.21 37.63 -10.11
CA SER A 3 -22.34 36.47 -9.21
C SER A 3 -20.96 36.01 -8.75
N SER A 4 -20.66 36.23 -7.46
CA SER A 4 -19.55 35.57 -6.76
C SER A 4 -19.77 34.05 -6.73
N PRO A 5 -18.74 33.22 -6.96
CA PRO A 5 -18.87 31.78 -6.75
C PRO A 5 -18.66 31.42 -5.28
N ASP A 6 -19.63 30.67 -4.74
CA ASP A 6 -19.62 30.03 -3.42
C ASP A 6 -18.32 29.24 -3.15
N PRO A 7 -17.65 29.41 -1.98
CA PRO A 7 -16.38 28.75 -1.70
C PRO A 7 -16.48 27.28 -1.24
N LEU A 8 -17.66 26.67 -1.21
CA LEU A 8 -17.87 25.36 -0.56
C LEU A 8 -18.23 24.19 -1.49
N ALA A 9 -18.26 24.37 -2.82
CA ALA A 9 -18.45 23.25 -3.73
C ALA A 9 -17.09 22.58 -4.06
N PRO A 10 -16.85 21.31 -3.70
CA PRO A 10 -15.61 20.62 -4.07
C PRO A 10 -15.52 20.53 -5.60
N ARG A 11 -14.40 21.04 -6.15
CA ARG A 11 -14.19 21.11 -7.60
C ARG A 11 -14.05 19.69 -8.17
N PRO A 12 -14.80 19.33 -9.23
CA PRO A 12 -14.74 18.00 -9.81
C PRO A 12 -13.35 17.69 -10.38
N ALA A 13 -12.86 16.48 -10.11
CA ALA A 13 -11.57 16.02 -10.61
C ALA A 13 -11.61 15.85 -12.14
N LEU A 14 -10.77 16.62 -12.83
CA LEU A 14 -10.65 16.64 -14.28
C LEU A 14 -9.62 15.62 -14.73
N ARG A 15 -9.97 14.77 -15.71
CA ARG A 15 -9.00 13.87 -16.36
C ARG A 15 -8.43 14.51 -17.63
N PRO A 16 -7.13 14.35 -17.91
CA PRO A 16 -6.55 14.71 -19.21
C PRO A 16 -7.25 13.90 -20.30
N GLY A 17 -7.76 14.57 -21.33
CA GLY A 17 -8.24 13.88 -22.53
C GLY A 17 -7.07 13.15 -23.20
N ALA A 18 -7.30 11.92 -23.64
CA ALA A 18 -6.26 11.00 -24.12
C ALA A 18 -5.40 11.52 -25.31
N ARG A 19 -5.74 12.67 -25.90
CA ARG A 19 -4.95 13.35 -26.94
C ARG A 19 -5.03 14.88 -26.82
N GLY A 20 -4.70 15.44 -25.66
CA GLY A 20 -4.48 16.89 -25.52
C GLY A 20 -5.69 17.79 -25.79
N GLY A 21 -6.90 17.26 -25.63
CA GLY A 21 -8.16 17.99 -25.80
C GLY A 21 -9.01 17.95 -24.52
N THR A 22 -9.54 19.11 -24.16
CA THR A 22 -10.54 19.44 -23.12
C THR A 22 -10.83 18.37 -22.05
N ALA A 23 -10.52 18.73 -20.80
CA ALA A 23 -10.78 17.88 -19.65
C ALA A 23 -12.28 17.54 -19.52
N ARG A 24 -12.58 16.24 -19.42
CA ARG A 24 -13.95 15.74 -19.26
C ARG A 24 -14.24 15.39 -17.80
N PRO A 25 -15.49 15.55 -17.34
CA PRO A 25 -15.91 15.11 -16.02
C PRO A 25 -15.69 13.61 -15.86
N ALA A 26 -15.18 13.18 -14.71
CA ALA A 26 -15.04 11.77 -14.38
C ALA A 26 -16.42 11.09 -14.28
N PRO A 27 -16.53 9.80 -14.64
CA PRO A 27 -17.78 9.05 -14.52
C PRO A 27 -18.26 8.97 -13.07
N VAL A 28 -19.59 9.11 -12.87
CA VAL A 28 -20.29 9.22 -11.57
C VAL A 28 -19.93 8.10 -10.56
N ARG A 29 -19.49 6.93 -11.03
CA ARG A 29 -19.07 5.83 -10.15
C ARG A 29 -17.76 6.09 -9.38
N LEU A 30 -16.99 7.10 -9.78
CA LEU A 30 -15.76 7.51 -9.10
C LEU A 30 -15.97 8.67 -8.13
N THR A 31 -17.12 9.35 -8.17
CA THR A 31 -17.46 10.43 -7.23
C THR A 31 -18.07 9.90 -5.92
N SER A 32 -18.37 8.60 -5.83
CA SER A 32 -18.96 7.97 -4.66
C SER A 32 -17.94 7.44 -3.64
N PHE A 33 -16.64 7.54 -3.89
CA PHE A 33 -15.63 7.27 -2.87
C PHE A 33 -15.44 8.54 -2.03
N HIS A 34 -16.29 8.69 -1.02
CA HIS A 34 -16.07 9.65 0.05
C HIS A 34 -14.86 9.17 0.85
N ALA A 35 -13.67 9.69 0.54
CA ALA A 35 -12.53 9.53 1.43
C ALA A 35 -12.91 10.16 2.78
N GLN A 36 -13.18 9.34 3.79
CA GLN A 36 -13.35 9.78 5.17
C GLN A 36 -11.96 10.17 5.70
N LEU A 37 -11.46 11.33 5.28
CA LEU A 37 -10.37 11.98 5.99
C LEU A 37 -10.97 12.51 7.29
N GLN A 38 -10.57 11.91 8.42
CA GLN A 38 -10.89 12.45 9.74
C GLN A 38 -10.38 13.90 9.79
N GLU A 39 -11.29 14.84 10.02
CA GLU A 39 -10.93 16.22 10.32
C GLU A 39 -10.17 16.23 11.66
N LEU A 40 -8.86 16.39 11.58
CA LEU A 40 -8.03 16.71 12.74
C LEU A 40 -8.46 18.09 13.25
N ARG A 41 -9.06 18.12 14.44
CA ARG A 41 -9.40 19.36 15.12
C ARG A 41 -8.13 20.20 15.32
N PRO A 42 -8.14 21.50 15.01
CA PRO A 42 -6.99 22.36 15.26
C PRO A 42 -6.91 22.59 16.77
N GLY A 43 -6.09 21.80 17.47
CA GLY A 43 -5.85 22.00 18.90
C GLY A 43 -5.47 20.77 19.71
N GLU A 44 -5.63 19.55 19.21
CA GLU A 44 -5.13 18.38 19.92
C GLU A 44 -3.63 18.21 19.66
N GLN A 45 -2.83 18.95 20.44
CA GLN A 45 -1.53 18.47 20.90
C GLN A 45 -1.77 17.24 21.79
N ALA A 46 -2.18 16.13 21.17
CA ALA A 46 -2.01 14.83 21.78
C ALA A 46 -0.52 14.58 21.73
N GLY A 47 0.14 14.74 22.89
CA GLY A 47 1.54 14.43 23.10
C GLY A 47 1.87 13.13 22.40
N GLY A 48 2.56 13.27 21.26
CA GLY A 48 2.97 12.14 20.46
C GLY A 48 3.94 11.38 21.34
N ALA A 49 3.43 10.34 22.01
CA ALA A 49 4.21 9.21 22.43
C ALA A 49 5.18 8.98 21.27
N ARG A 50 6.47 9.23 21.56
CA ARG A 50 7.56 8.97 20.64
C ARG A 50 7.29 7.56 20.16
N ARG A 51 6.71 7.41 18.98
CA ARG A 51 6.77 6.16 18.23
C ARG A 51 8.27 5.99 18.15
N GLU A 52 8.82 5.15 19.03
CA GLU A 52 10.10 4.56 18.77
C GLU A 52 9.96 4.11 17.33
N ALA A 53 10.68 4.79 16.45
CA ALA A 53 10.74 4.42 15.07
C ALA A 53 11.23 2.99 15.16
N ARG A 54 10.33 2.01 14.98
CA ARG A 54 10.67 0.61 14.90
C ARG A 54 11.89 0.60 13.99
N LYS A 55 13.03 0.18 14.54
CA LYS A 55 14.30 0.17 13.80
C LYS A 55 13.93 -0.36 12.43
N LYS A 56 14.11 0.48 11.39
CA LYS A 56 13.67 0.16 10.04
C LYS A 56 14.09 -1.28 9.78
N ASP A 57 13.12 -2.15 9.47
CA ASP A 57 13.38 -3.58 9.35
C ASP A 57 14.61 -3.77 8.47
N GLU A 58 15.68 -4.27 9.07
CA GLU A 58 16.96 -4.45 8.38
C GLU A 58 16.79 -5.64 7.45
N ILE A 59 16.77 -5.38 6.14
CA ILE A 59 16.70 -6.44 5.15
C ILE A 59 18.08 -7.07 5.05
N VAL A 60 18.22 -8.28 5.60
CA VAL A 60 19.46 -9.07 5.56
C VAL A 60 19.33 -10.14 4.49
N THR A 61 20.30 -10.20 3.56
CA THR A 61 20.36 -11.24 2.54
C THR A 61 21.18 -12.43 3.04
N VAL A 62 20.54 -13.60 3.18
CA VAL A 62 21.20 -14.84 3.58
C VAL A 62 21.38 -15.75 2.36
N LYS A 63 22.61 -16.19 2.09
CA LYS A 63 22.92 -17.16 1.04
C LYS A 63 23.13 -18.54 1.67
N VAL A 64 22.38 -19.53 1.19
CA VAL A 64 22.45 -20.91 1.66
C VAL A 64 22.76 -21.82 0.47
N GLU A 65 23.78 -22.66 0.60
CA GLU A 65 24.03 -23.72 -0.38
C GLU A 65 23.07 -24.89 -0.12
N MET A 66 22.36 -25.30 -1.16
CA MET A 66 21.36 -26.36 -1.07
C MET A 66 21.55 -27.37 -2.21
N PRO A 67 21.35 -28.67 -1.94
CA PRO A 67 21.29 -29.68 -3.00
C PRO A 67 20.23 -29.35 -4.05
N LYS A 68 20.50 -29.68 -5.32
CA LYS A 68 19.60 -29.39 -6.44
C LYS A 68 18.21 -30.02 -6.26
N SER A 69 18.15 -31.22 -5.67
CA SER A 69 16.89 -31.91 -5.35
C SER A 69 16.05 -31.12 -4.35
N MET A 70 16.67 -30.66 -3.25
CA MET A 70 16.00 -29.88 -2.22
C MET A 70 15.50 -28.53 -2.76
N ARG A 71 16.29 -27.86 -3.60
CA ARG A 71 15.87 -26.62 -4.27
C ARG A 71 14.62 -26.82 -5.13
N LYS A 72 14.55 -27.94 -5.88
CA LYS A 72 13.38 -28.27 -6.69
C LYS A 72 12.15 -28.54 -5.83
N GLN A 73 12.30 -29.31 -4.76
CA GLN A 73 11.19 -29.63 -3.85
C GLN A 73 10.65 -28.38 -3.16
N LEU A 74 11.54 -27.49 -2.68
CA LEU A 74 11.14 -26.22 -2.10
C LEU A 74 10.31 -25.39 -3.08
N ARG A 75 10.79 -25.26 -4.32
CA ARG A 75 10.08 -24.50 -5.35
C ARG A 75 8.71 -25.09 -5.66
N MET A 76 8.62 -26.41 -5.86
CA MET A 76 7.35 -27.08 -6.12
C MET A 76 6.35 -26.87 -4.99
N ARG A 77 6.76 -27.08 -3.74
CA ARG A 77 5.89 -26.89 -2.58
C ARG A 77 5.47 -25.44 -2.37
N ALA A 78 6.38 -24.49 -2.67
CA ALA A 78 6.05 -23.07 -2.64
C ALA A 78 4.97 -22.73 -3.67
N GLU A 79 5.15 -23.19 -4.92
CA GLU A 79 4.19 -22.97 -6.00
C GLU A 79 2.82 -23.62 -5.70
N GLU A 80 2.80 -24.85 -5.17
CA GLU A 80 1.58 -25.53 -4.72
C GLU A 80 0.83 -24.73 -3.64
N ALA A 81 1.55 -24.07 -2.75
CA ALA A 81 1.01 -23.22 -1.69
C ALA A 81 0.73 -21.77 -2.14
N GLY A 82 0.98 -21.43 -3.40
CA GLY A 82 0.77 -20.08 -3.96
C GLY A 82 1.81 -19.04 -3.49
N TYR A 83 2.96 -19.49 -2.99
CA TYR A 83 4.05 -18.64 -2.55
C TYR A 83 5.22 -18.62 -3.54
N SER A 84 6.00 -17.54 -3.51
CA SER A 84 7.34 -17.57 -4.08
C SER A 84 8.27 -18.44 -3.21
N ALA A 85 9.38 -18.92 -3.78
CA ALA A 85 10.35 -19.68 -3.01
C ALA A 85 10.94 -18.86 -1.84
N GLU A 86 11.10 -17.55 -2.01
CA GLU A 86 11.62 -16.65 -0.97
C GLU A 86 10.59 -16.45 0.16
N ASP A 87 9.32 -16.24 -0.19
CA ASP A 87 8.24 -16.11 0.81
C ASP A 87 8.05 -17.40 1.60
N ALA A 88 8.10 -18.55 0.92
CA ALA A 88 8.01 -19.85 1.59
C ALA A 88 9.15 -20.05 2.61
N VAL A 89 10.37 -19.62 2.28
CA VAL A 89 11.51 -19.64 3.21
C VAL A 89 11.31 -18.67 4.37
N TYR A 90 10.82 -17.45 4.11
CA TYR A 90 10.49 -16.49 5.15
C TYR A 90 9.48 -17.08 6.16
N HIS A 91 8.41 -17.69 5.66
CA HIS A 91 7.39 -18.31 6.51
C HIS A 91 7.93 -19.52 7.29
N LEU A 92 8.81 -20.31 6.69
CA LEU A 92 9.48 -21.43 7.37
C LEU A 92 10.40 -20.94 8.50
N VAL A 93 11.23 -19.93 8.24
CA VAL A 93 12.12 -19.36 9.28
C VAL A 93 11.28 -18.72 10.38
N ARG A 94 10.24 -17.99 10.02
CA ARG A 94 9.32 -17.37 10.98
C ARG A 94 8.63 -18.41 11.87
N SER A 95 8.14 -19.53 11.30
CA SER A 95 7.47 -20.57 12.09
C SER A 95 8.44 -21.26 13.06
N TRP A 96 9.70 -21.47 12.65
CA TRP A 96 10.75 -22.00 13.53
C TRP A 96 11.10 -21.08 14.70
N LEU A 97 11.12 -19.76 14.49
CA LEU A 97 11.44 -18.80 15.56
C LEU A 97 10.26 -18.54 16.51
N GLN A 98 9.05 -18.96 16.13
CA GLN A 98 7.83 -18.80 16.94
C GLN A 98 7.40 -20.09 17.65
N ALA A 99 8.11 -21.21 17.42
CA ALA A 99 7.94 -22.48 18.12
C ALA A 99 8.70 -22.49 19.44
#